data_AF-A0A518VFR2-F1
#
_entry.id   AF-A0A518VFR2-F1
#
_cell.length_a   1.000
_cell.length_b   1.000
_cell.length_c   1.000
_cell.angle_alpha   90.00
_cell.angle_beta   90.00
_cell.angle_gamma   90.00
#
_symmetry.space_group_name_H-M   'P 1'
#
loop_
_entity.id
_entity.type
_entity.pdbx_description
1 polymer ?
#
loop_
_entity_poly.entity_id
_entity_poly.type
_entity_poly.pdbx_seq_one_letter_code
_entity_poly.pdbx_strand_id
1 'polypeptide(L)'
;MNSKQKPTALMLKYLYAHLFVVDPTRELMLEKLSYQDVYELIQQIKRFTKEKQQSLSSSTSFQEHVIWRIDTSSSEELYQIGNKLSLQYFGRPCKVPIEWDKSVKDAAGRFIFERTHQKPIKIVQSLWQYTQFGAQHVIATLKHELAHYHLCLQKKPFADGAPEFVAECRRIGAPLFAVKMLEGYQTYCSVCSAKAEVLKKPRKKDKSPCCKADLVFKEYIIRLPDGRIVQVEV
;
A
#
# COMPACT_ATOMS: atom_id res chain seq x y z
N MET A 1 -17.62 -6.61 25.44
CA MET A 1 -16.35 -6.12 24.88
C MET A 1 -16.64 -5.05 23.86
N ASN A 2 -16.22 -3.81 24.15
CA ASN A 2 -16.72 -2.57 23.55
C ASN A 2 -16.22 -2.42 22.11
N SER A 3 -17.11 -2.10 21.15
CA SER A 3 -16.78 -1.96 19.73
C SER A 3 -15.98 -0.70 19.37
N LYS A 4 -15.46 0.03 20.37
CA LYS A 4 -14.96 1.41 20.27
C LYS A 4 -13.45 1.57 20.07
N GLN A 5 -12.66 0.50 20.00
CA GLN A 5 -11.18 0.57 19.92
C GLN A 5 -10.60 -0.16 18.70
N LYS A 6 -11.30 -0.14 17.56
CA LYS A 6 -10.68 -0.60 16.30
C LYS A 6 -10.02 0.61 15.62
N PRO A 7 -8.75 0.50 15.16
CA PRO A 7 -8.18 1.53 14.33
C PRO A 7 -9.08 1.72 13.12
N THR A 8 -9.53 2.94 12.89
CA THR A 8 -10.40 3.24 11.75
C THR A 8 -9.58 3.08 10.46
N ALA A 9 -10.24 2.76 9.34
CA ALA A 9 -9.60 2.75 8.02
C ALA A 9 -8.85 4.08 7.73
N LEU A 10 -9.28 5.17 8.35
CA LEU A 10 -8.61 6.47 8.33
C LEU A 10 -7.24 6.45 9.01
N MET A 11 -7.08 5.78 10.16
CA MET A 11 -5.79 5.67 10.86
C MET A 11 -4.76 4.88 10.05
N LEU A 12 -5.20 3.81 9.40
CA LEU A 12 -4.38 2.97 8.53
C LEU A 12 -3.86 3.75 7.31
N LYS A 13 -4.71 4.61 6.74
CA LYS A 13 -4.37 5.51 5.63
C LYS A 13 -3.25 6.50 5.98
N TYR A 14 -3.20 6.99 7.22
CA TYR A 14 -2.17 7.95 7.66
C TYR A 14 -0.85 7.28 8.03
N LEU A 15 -0.89 6.13 8.70
CA LEU A 15 0.30 5.30 8.97
C LEU A 15 1.02 4.94 7.67
N TYR A 16 0.26 4.56 6.63
CA TYR A 16 0.80 4.27 5.32
C TYR A 16 1.52 5.47 4.69
N ALA A 17 0.94 6.66 4.79
CA ALA A 17 1.51 7.87 4.18
C ALA A 17 2.82 8.32 4.85
N HIS A 18 3.00 8.03 6.15
CA HIS A 18 4.23 8.35 6.87
C HIS A 18 5.42 7.48 6.49
N LEU A 19 5.20 6.17 6.30
CA LEU A 19 6.26 5.21 5.95
C LEU A 19 6.92 5.53 4.61
N PHE A 20 6.23 6.24 3.71
CA PHE A 20 6.72 6.58 2.37
C PHE A 20 7.20 8.03 2.21
N VAL A 21 6.85 8.97 3.10
CA VAL A 21 7.09 10.42 2.87
C VAL A 21 8.01 11.09 3.90
N VAL A 22 8.09 10.61 5.14
CA VAL A 22 8.78 11.34 6.21
C VAL A 22 9.96 10.53 6.73
N ASP A 23 11.09 10.70 6.04
CA ASP A 23 12.44 10.40 6.51
C ASP A 23 12.71 8.94 6.98
N PRO A 24 13.48 8.13 6.22
CA PRO A 24 13.85 6.78 6.64
C PRO A 24 14.65 6.72 7.96
N THR A 25 15.13 7.87 8.48
CA THR A 25 15.84 7.97 9.78
C THR A 25 14.95 8.31 10.97
N ARG A 26 13.65 8.64 10.76
CA ARG A 26 12.69 8.71 11.87
C ARG A 26 12.28 7.29 12.26
N GLU A 27 13.10 6.65 13.09
CA GLU A 27 12.67 5.56 13.96
C GLU A 27 11.59 6.10 14.92
N LEU A 28 10.34 6.20 14.45
CA LEU A 28 9.26 6.08 15.41
C LEU A 28 9.35 4.67 15.97
N MET A 29 9.55 4.57 17.28
CA MET A 29 9.35 3.36 18.06
C MET A 29 7.85 3.01 18.03
N LEU A 30 7.39 2.54 16.86
CA LEU A 30 6.00 2.17 16.55
C LEU A 30 5.44 1.13 17.50
N GLU A 31 6.32 0.42 18.21
CA GLU A 31 6.00 -0.60 19.22
C GLU A 31 5.39 -0.01 20.51
N LYS A 32 5.40 1.31 20.70
CA LYS A 32 4.97 1.97 21.95
C LYS A 32 3.92 3.07 21.76
N LEU A 33 3.32 3.21 20.58
CA LEU A 33 2.36 4.29 20.32
C LEU A 33 0.96 3.91 20.81
N SER A 34 0.44 4.70 21.75
CA SER A 34 -0.96 4.61 22.16
C SER A 34 -1.90 5.12 21.07
N TYR A 35 -3.20 4.82 21.18
CA TYR A 35 -4.22 5.38 20.28
C TYR A 35 -4.17 6.92 20.23
N GLN A 36 -3.90 7.56 21.38
CA GLN A 36 -3.80 9.01 21.48
C GLN A 36 -2.57 9.55 20.74
N ASP A 37 -1.43 8.84 20.81
CA ASP A 37 -0.22 9.22 20.07
C ASP A 37 -0.44 9.13 18.56
N VAL A 38 -1.15 8.08 18.10
CA VAL A 38 -1.52 7.95 16.68
C VAL A 38 -2.50 9.06 16.26
N TYR A 39 -3.46 9.41 17.11
CA TYR A 39 -4.40 10.49 16.84
C TYR A 39 -3.71 11.85 16.76
N GLU A 40 -2.81 12.17 17.69
CA GLU A 40 -2.04 13.40 17.71
C GLU A 40 -1.06 13.48 16.54
N LEU A 41 -0.42 12.36 16.19
CA LEU A 41 0.41 12.27 14.99
C LEU A 41 -0.43 12.57 13.73
N ILE A 42 -1.66 12.04 13.63
CA ILE A 42 -2.60 12.35 12.54
C ILE A 42 -2.93 13.85 12.49
N GLN A 43 -3.16 14.50 13.64
CA GLN A 43 -3.43 15.94 13.68
C GLN A 43 -2.20 16.78 13.32
N GLN A 44 -1.01 16.36 13.77
CA GLN A 44 0.25 16.98 13.39
C GLN A 44 0.53 16.84 11.91
N ILE A 45 0.29 15.67 11.30
CA ILE A 45 0.36 15.48 9.84
C ILE A 45 -0.62 16.42 9.15
N LYS A 46 -1.89 16.46 9.56
CA LYS A 46 -2.89 17.34 8.94
C LYS A 46 -2.46 18.80 8.98
N ARG A 47 -1.83 19.23 10.09
CA ARG A 47 -1.28 20.57 10.26
C ARG A 47 -0.04 20.81 9.37
N PHE A 48 0.93 19.90 9.38
CA PHE A 48 2.11 19.94 8.52
C PHE A 48 1.76 19.90 7.03
N THR A 49 0.82 19.05 6.60
CA THR A 49 0.36 18.96 5.20
C THR A 49 -0.30 20.26 4.76
N LYS A 50 -1.06 20.93 5.65
CA LYS A 50 -1.68 22.24 5.39
C LYS A 50 -0.64 23.37 5.29
N GLU A 51 0.38 23.36 6.15
CA GLU A 51 1.49 24.33 6.16
C GLU A 51 2.42 24.15 4.96
N LYS A 52 2.77 22.90 4.61
CA LYS A 52 3.63 22.59 3.45
C LYS A 52 2.94 22.92 2.13
N GLN A 53 1.61 22.74 2.03
CA GLN A 53 0.81 23.17 0.87
C GLN A 53 0.86 24.69 0.63
N GLN A 54 1.02 25.51 1.69
CA GLN A 54 1.18 26.96 1.55
C GLN A 54 2.60 27.36 1.12
N SER A 55 3.62 26.54 1.42
CA SER A 55 5.02 26.82 1.09
C SER A 55 5.50 26.31 -0.28
N LEU A 56 4.80 25.35 -0.91
CA LEU A 56 5.24 24.67 -2.14
C LEU A 56 4.71 25.28 -3.45
N SER A 57 4.14 26.49 -3.40
CA SER A 57 3.67 27.23 -4.58
C SER A 57 4.79 27.76 -5.50
N SER A 58 6.05 27.34 -5.30
CA SER A 58 7.22 27.92 -5.97
C SER A 58 8.25 26.92 -6.52
N SER A 59 7.91 25.62 -6.67
CA SER A 59 8.80 24.64 -7.32
C SER A 59 8.17 24.02 -8.58
N THR A 60 8.89 24.08 -9.69
CA THR A 60 8.48 23.61 -11.02
C THR A 60 8.79 22.12 -11.29
N SER A 61 9.41 21.40 -10.35
CA SER A 61 9.80 20.00 -10.52
C SER A 61 8.77 19.03 -9.92
N PHE A 62 8.41 17.97 -10.66
CA PHE A 62 7.47 16.95 -10.19
C PHE A 62 8.08 16.13 -9.04
N GLN A 63 7.40 16.12 -7.90
CA GLN A 63 7.83 15.43 -6.68
C GLN A 63 6.73 14.44 -6.24
N GLU A 64 6.90 13.14 -6.49
CA GLU A 64 5.85 12.14 -6.17
C GLU A 64 5.46 12.11 -4.68
N HIS A 65 6.40 12.44 -3.78
CA HIS A 65 6.20 12.45 -2.34
C HIS A 65 5.28 13.59 -1.85
N VAL A 66 4.93 14.55 -2.72
CA VAL A 66 3.99 15.64 -2.39
C VAL A 66 2.52 15.28 -2.70
N ILE A 67 2.27 14.13 -3.34
CA ILE A 67 0.92 13.70 -3.72
C ILE A 67 0.25 13.01 -2.52
N TRP A 68 -0.64 13.72 -1.85
CA TRP A 68 -1.37 13.21 -0.67
C TRP A 68 -2.79 12.72 -0.99
N ARG A 69 -3.36 13.17 -2.10
CA ARG A 69 -4.69 12.83 -2.58
C ARG A 69 -4.66 12.71 -4.10
N ILE A 70 -5.53 11.86 -4.62
CA ILE A 70 -5.83 11.72 -6.03
C ILE A 70 -7.35 11.83 -6.17
N ASP A 71 -7.85 12.59 -7.14
CA ASP A 71 -9.25 12.58 -7.50
C ASP A 71 -9.65 11.21 -8.04
N THR A 72 -10.77 10.74 -7.52
CA THR A 72 -11.35 9.44 -7.85
C THR A 72 -12.66 9.57 -8.61
N SER A 73 -13.09 10.80 -8.91
CA SER A 73 -14.30 11.06 -9.68
C SER A 73 -14.15 10.59 -11.14
N SER A 74 -12.95 10.72 -11.70
CA SER A 74 -12.56 10.21 -13.02
C SER A 74 -11.15 9.64 -13.01
N SER A 75 -10.73 9.03 -14.13
CA SER A 75 -9.40 8.44 -14.27
C SER A 75 -8.36 9.42 -14.84
N GLU A 76 -8.75 10.65 -15.19
CA GLU A 76 -7.85 11.66 -15.78
C GLU A 76 -6.68 12.00 -14.86
N GLU A 77 -6.91 12.32 -13.59
CA GLU A 77 -5.82 12.66 -12.67
C GLU A 77 -4.89 11.45 -12.45
N LEU A 78 -5.48 10.26 -12.32
CA LEU A 78 -4.72 9.02 -12.18
C LEU A 78 -3.81 8.76 -13.39
N TYR A 79 -4.34 8.95 -14.60
CA TYR A 79 -3.56 8.85 -15.83
C TYR A 79 -2.45 9.90 -15.90
N GLN A 80 -2.73 11.16 -15.55
CA GLN A 80 -1.72 12.22 -15.55
C GLN A 80 -0.57 11.91 -14.58
N ILE A 81 -0.89 11.43 -13.38
CA ILE A 81 0.11 11.01 -12.39
C ILE A 81 0.93 9.83 -12.94
N GLY A 82 0.26 8.79 -13.45
CA GLY A 82 0.95 7.63 -14.02
C GLY A 82 1.84 8.00 -15.21
N ASN A 83 1.40 8.92 -16.07
CA ASN A 83 2.21 9.42 -17.18
C ASN A 83 3.42 10.25 -16.70
N LYS A 84 3.26 11.08 -15.66
CA LYS A 84 4.39 11.81 -15.04
C LYS A 84 5.42 10.84 -14.44
N LEU A 85 4.97 9.81 -13.73
CA LEU A 85 5.84 8.73 -13.23
C LEU A 85 6.55 8.01 -14.38
N SER A 86 5.82 7.71 -15.46
CA SER A 86 6.39 7.08 -16.65
C SER A 86 7.51 7.93 -17.27
N LEU A 87 7.25 9.23 -17.45
CA LEU A 87 8.25 10.17 -17.98
C LEU A 87 9.45 10.29 -17.04
N GLN A 88 9.23 10.43 -15.73
CA GLN A 88 10.29 10.57 -14.75
C GLN A 88 11.22 9.35 -14.70
N TYR A 89 10.66 8.14 -14.61
CA TYR A 89 11.46 6.94 -14.34
C TYR A 89 11.93 6.20 -15.58
N PHE A 90 11.25 6.36 -16.72
CA PHE A 90 11.51 5.59 -17.94
C PHE A 90 11.83 6.48 -19.16
N GLY A 91 11.77 7.80 -18.99
CA GLY A 91 12.04 8.78 -20.05
C GLY A 91 11.03 8.75 -21.20
N ARG A 92 9.89 8.06 -21.04
CA ARG A 92 8.91 7.87 -22.09
C ARG A 92 7.48 7.85 -21.52
N PRO A 93 6.47 8.35 -22.26
CA PRO A 93 5.10 8.43 -21.78
C PRO A 93 4.44 7.06 -21.68
N CYS A 94 3.43 6.95 -20.81
CA CYS A 94 2.50 5.83 -20.80
C CYS A 94 1.43 6.09 -21.87
N LYS A 95 1.35 5.23 -22.88
CA LYS A 95 0.42 5.40 -24.01
C LYS A 95 -0.88 4.61 -23.87
N VAL A 96 -1.02 3.84 -22.80
CA VAL A 96 -2.24 3.08 -22.52
C VAL A 96 -3.06 3.77 -21.44
N PRO A 97 -4.39 3.60 -21.42
CA PRO A 97 -5.22 4.12 -20.34
C PRO A 97 -4.77 3.61 -18.97
N ILE A 98 -4.94 4.46 -17.96
CA ILE A 98 -4.77 4.11 -16.55
C ILE A 98 -6.09 4.44 -15.86
N GLU A 99 -6.78 3.42 -15.36
CA GLU A 99 -8.19 3.52 -14.94
C GLU A 99 -8.40 3.08 -13.49
N TRP A 100 -9.37 3.70 -12.83
CA TRP A 100 -9.91 3.18 -11.57
C TRP A 100 -10.81 1.97 -11.83
N ASP A 101 -10.61 0.91 -11.05
CA ASP A 101 -11.47 -0.28 -11.04
C ASP A 101 -12.08 -0.47 -9.63
N LYS A 102 -13.42 -0.50 -9.57
CA LYS A 102 -14.19 -0.68 -8.34
C LYS A 102 -14.37 -2.17 -7.96
N SER A 103 -14.19 -3.07 -8.92
CA SER A 103 -14.38 -4.52 -8.77
C SER A 103 -13.14 -5.22 -8.22
N VAL A 104 -11.94 -4.68 -8.50
CA VAL A 104 -10.68 -5.25 -8.03
C VAL A 104 -10.52 -4.97 -6.53
N LYS A 105 -10.55 -6.04 -5.72
CA LYS A 105 -10.36 -5.98 -4.26
C LYS A 105 -9.10 -6.70 -3.80
N ASP A 106 -8.76 -7.80 -4.49
CA ASP A 106 -7.69 -8.72 -4.07
C ASP A 106 -6.30 -8.32 -4.56
N ALA A 107 -6.23 -7.36 -5.49
CA ALA A 107 -5.00 -6.78 -6.02
C ALA A 107 -5.01 -5.25 -5.87
N ALA A 108 -3.83 -4.65 -5.76
CA ALA A 108 -3.68 -3.20 -5.72
C ALA A 108 -3.87 -2.56 -7.10
N GLY A 109 -3.33 -3.22 -8.14
CA GLY A 109 -3.48 -2.85 -9.54
C GLY A 109 -3.22 -4.04 -10.44
N ARG A 110 -3.37 -3.84 -11.75
CA ARG A 110 -2.99 -4.82 -12.79
C ARG A 110 -2.58 -4.14 -14.09
N PHE A 111 -1.48 -4.59 -14.68
CA PHE A 111 -1.14 -4.38 -16.07
C PHE A 111 -1.86 -5.41 -16.96
N ILE A 112 -2.70 -4.92 -17.86
CA ILE A 112 -3.49 -5.73 -18.78
C ILE A 112 -2.85 -5.65 -20.17
N PHE A 113 -2.57 -6.82 -20.74
CA PHE A 113 -2.00 -6.98 -22.08
C PHE A 113 -2.66 -8.15 -22.81
N GLU A 114 -2.63 -8.10 -24.13
CA GLU A 114 -3.01 -9.22 -24.99
C GLU A 114 -1.91 -10.28 -24.99
N ARG A 115 -2.27 -11.54 -24.68
CA ARG A 115 -1.28 -12.62 -24.48
C ARG A 115 -0.50 -12.99 -25.74
N THR A 116 -1.15 -13.01 -26.90
CA THR A 116 -0.57 -13.52 -28.15
C THR A 116 0.61 -12.68 -28.63
N HIS A 117 0.43 -11.37 -28.73
CA HIS A 117 1.48 -10.47 -29.20
C HIS A 117 2.14 -9.66 -28.09
N GLN A 118 1.76 -9.91 -26.83
CA GLN A 118 2.18 -9.13 -25.67
C GLN A 118 1.95 -7.64 -25.91
N LYS A 119 0.73 -7.30 -26.35
CA LYS A 119 0.35 -5.92 -26.67
C LYS A 119 -0.25 -5.27 -25.42
N PRO A 120 0.32 -4.16 -24.91
CA PRO A 120 -0.29 -3.41 -23.81
C PRO A 120 -1.71 -2.95 -24.14
N ILE A 121 -2.64 -3.13 -23.19
CA ILE A 121 -4.04 -2.69 -23.32
C ILE A 121 -4.31 -1.53 -22.36
N LYS A 122 -4.13 -1.74 -21.05
CA LYS A 122 -4.36 -0.72 -20.00
C LYS A 122 -3.73 -1.10 -18.67
N ILE A 123 -3.67 -0.14 -17.75
CA ILE A 123 -3.34 -0.35 -16.34
C ILE A 123 -4.61 -0.04 -15.52
N VAL A 124 -4.93 -0.88 -14.54
CA VAL A 124 -6.03 -0.63 -13.61
C VAL A 124 -5.53 -0.49 -12.18
N GLN A 125 -6.15 0.41 -11.41
CA GLN A 125 -5.90 0.63 -9.98
C GLN A 125 -7.16 0.36 -9.18
N SER A 126 -7.03 -0.33 -8.05
CA SER A 126 -8.18 -0.61 -7.18
C SER A 126 -8.63 0.65 -6.44
N LEU A 127 -9.86 1.09 -6.71
CA LEU A 127 -10.47 2.19 -5.95
C LEU A 127 -10.69 1.80 -4.49
N TRP A 128 -10.98 0.52 -4.22
CA TRP A 128 -11.13 0.02 -2.86
C TRP A 128 -9.80 0.17 -2.09
N GLN A 129 -8.69 -0.27 -2.67
CA GLN A 129 -7.36 -0.15 -2.06
C GLN A 129 -6.96 1.31 -1.85
N TYR A 130 -7.23 2.21 -2.80
CA TYR A 130 -7.02 3.65 -2.58
C TYR A 130 -7.81 4.18 -1.38
N THR A 131 -9.07 3.75 -1.22
CA THR A 131 -9.90 4.17 -0.10
C THR A 131 -9.30 3.73 1.25
N GLN A 132 -8.63 2.56 1.28
CA GLN A 132 -7.99 2.03 2.48
C GLN A 132 -6.60 2.64 2.74
N PHE A 133 -5.76 2.77 1.71
CA PHE A 133 -4.32 3.01 1.86
C PHE A 133 -3.83 4.36 1.30
N GLY A 134 -4.69 5.08 0.57
CA GLY A 134 -4.42 6.44 0.10
C GLY A 134 -3.50 6.56 -1.11
N ALA A 135 -3.11 7.81 -1.41
CA ALA A 135 -2.41 8.17 -2.64
C ALA A 135 -1.04 7.49 -2.76
N GLN A 136 -0.26 7.40 -1.68
CA GLN A 136 1.07 6.79 -1.69
C GLN A 136 1.02 5.30 -2.07
N HIS A 137 -0.05 4.59 -1.68
CA HIS A 137 -0.26 3.20 -2.11
C HIS A 137 -0.48 3.09 -3.61
N VAL A 138 -1.24 4.04 -4.16
CA VAL A 138 -1.51 4.10 -5.59
C VAL A 138 -0.25 4.48 -6.37
N ILE A 139 0.57 5.42 -5.88
CA ILE A 139 1.87 5.75 -6.50
C ILE A 139 2.77 4.50 -6.52
N ALA A 140 2.91 3.81 -5.39
CA ALA A 140 3.72 2.60 -5.30
C ALA A 140 3.22 1.51 -6.28
N THR A 141 1.91 1.32 -6.36
CA THR A 141 1.29 0.37 -7.28
C THR A 141 1.48 0.80 -8.74
N LEU A 142 1.28 2.08 -9.08
CA LEU A 142 1.50 2.59 -10.43
C LEU A 142 2.94 2.36 -10.89
N LYS A 143 3.94 2.59 -10.03
CA LYS A 143 5.34 2.32 -10.36
C LYS A 143 5.57 0.83 -10.67
N HIS A 144 4.95 -0.07 -9.90
CA HIS A 144 4.98 -1.52 -10.16
C HIS A 144 4.36 -1.87 -11.52
N GLU A 145 3.14 -1.40 -11.80
CA GLU A 145 2.48 -1.69 -13.08
C GLU A 145 3.18 -1.03 -14.29
N LEU A 146 3.82 0.12 -14.09
CA LEU A 146 4.63 0.77 -15.12
C LEU A 146 5.90 -0.02 -15.44
N ALA A 147 6.52 -0.68 -14.45
CA ALA A 147 7.65 -1.57 -14.71
C ALA A 147 7.24 -2.72 -15.62
N HIS A 148 6.09 -3.37 -15.35
CA HIS A 148 5.50 -4.37 -16.24
C HIS A 148 5.27 -3.84 -17.66
N TYR A 149 4.62 -2.68 -17.76
CA TYR A 149 4.32 -2.02 -19.02
C TYR A 149 5.56 -1.75 -19.87
N HIS A 150 6.60 -1.14 -19.28
CA HIS A 150 7.81 -0.75 -20.02
C HIS A 150 8.68 -1.95 -20.42
N LEU A 151 8.75 -2.98 -19.59
CA LEU A 151 9.44 -4.23 -19.95
C LEU A 151 8.71 -4.97 -21.08
N CYS A 152 7.38 -5.00 -21.04
CA CYS A 152 6.54 -5.53 -22.11
C CYS A 152 6.77 -4.80 -23.44
N LEU A 153 6.84 -3.46 -23.43
CA LEU A 153 7.20 -2.67 -24.62
C LEU A 153 8.60 -2.98 -25.16
N GLN A 154 9.55 -3.27 -24.26
CA GLN A 154 10.93 -3.63 -24.61
C GLN A 154 11.08 -5.09 -25.03
N LYS A 155 10.00 -5.90 -25.01
CA LYS A 155 10.05 -7.36 -25.23
C LYS A 155 11.01 -8.08 -24.29
N LYS A 156 11.15 -7.57 -23.06
CA LYS A 156 11.92 -8.20 -21.97
C LYS A 156 11.00 -9.00 -21.06
N PRO A 157 11.52 -9.99 -20.31
CA PRO A 157 10.75 -10.66 -19.27
C PRO A 157 10.15 -9.67 -18.27
N PHE A 158 8.85 -9.78 -18.02
CA PHE A 158 8.08 -8.85 -17.19
C PHE A 158 7.16 -9.58 -16.21
N ALA A 159 7.43 -10.84 -15.86
CA ALA A 159 6.69 -11.49 -14.77
C ALA A 159 7.24 -11.01 -13.41
N ASP A 160 6.43 -11.02 -12.34
CA ASP A 160 6.81 -10.53 -11.00
C ASP A 160 8.14 -11.12 -10.45
N GLY A 161 8.48 -12.33 -10.86
CA GLY A 161 9.72 -13.01 -10.44
C GLY A 161 10.89 -12.90 -11.43
N ALA A 162 10.69 -12.26 -12.59
CA ALA A 162 11.72 -12.15 -13.61
C ALA A 162 12.88 -11.26 -13.11
N PRO A 163 14.16 -11.64 -13.32
CA PRO A 163 15.30 -10.84 -12.89
C PRO A 163 15.26 -9.40 -13.42
N GLU A 164 14.81 -9.21 -14.66
CA GLU A 164 14.65 -7.90 -15.30
C GLU A 164 13.57 -7.05 -14.62
N PHE A 165 12.45 -7.68 -14.25
CA PHE A 165 11.38 -7.02 -13.49
C PHE A 165 11.87 -6.58 -12.10
N VAL A 166 12.52 -7.50 -11.39
CA VAL A 166 13.05 -7.22 -10.05
C VAL A 166 14.09 -6.10 -10.09
N ALA A 167 14.98 -6.11 -11.08
CA ALA A 167 15.97 -5.05 -11.28
C ALA A 167 15.31 -3.70 -11.57
N GLU A 168 14.29 -3.68 -12.43
CA GLU A 168 13.59 -2.45 -12.80
C GLU A 168 12.81 -1.85 -11.62
N CYS A 169 12.10 -2.68 -10.85
CA CYS A 169 11.44 -2.24 -9.64
C CYS A 169 12.41 -1.64 -8.62
N ARG A 170 13.57 -2.27 -8.40
CA ARG A 170 14.61 -1.73 -7.51
C ARG A 170 15.12 -0.37 -8.00
N ARG A 171 15.40 -0.24 -9.30
CA ARG A 171 15.90 0.99 -9.93
C ARG A 171 14.96 2.18 -9.72
N ILE A 172 13.65 1.95 -9.84
CA ILE A 172 12.64 3.02 -9.72
C ILE A 172 12.08 3.16 -8.31
N GLY A 173 12.48 2.30 -7.36
CA GLY A 173 11.91 2.26 -6.01
C GLY A 173 10.42 1.86 -6.01
N ALA A 174 10.05 0.89 -6.84
CA ALA A 174 8.73 0.23 -6.80
C ALA A 174 8.78 -1.00 -5.89
N PRO A 175 7.68 -1.32 -5.17
CA PRO A 175 7.59 -2.58 -4.43
C PRO A 175 7.53 -3.76 -5.40
N LEU A 176 8.19 -4.87 -5.06
CA LEU A 176 8.14 -6.10 -5.86
C LEU A 176 6.81 -6.84 -5.75
N PHE A 177 6.10 -6.65 -4.65
CA PHE A 177 4.83 -7.32 -4.38
C PHE A 177 3.81 -6.33 -3.86
N ALA A 178 2.53 -6.66 -4.07
CA ALA A 178 1.42 -5.94 -3.49
C ALA A 178 1.65 -5.79 -1.98
N VAL A 179 1.72 -4.54 -1.56
CA VAL A 179 1.99 -4.08 -0.22
C VAL A 179 0.75 -4.40 0.63
N LYS A 180 0.67 -5.64 1.15
CA LYS A 180 -0.47 -6.09 1.96
C LYS A 180 -0.21 -5.81 3.43
N MET A 181 -0.96 -4.85 3.96
CA MET A 181 -1.05 -4.64 5.40
C MET A 181 -1.97 -5.71 6.00
N LEU A 182 -1.46 -6.48 6.96
CA LEU A 182 -2.23 -7.50 7.65
C LEU A 182 -2.70 -6.94 8.99
N GLU A 183 -4.01 -6.77 9.14
CA GLU A 183 -4.60 -6.35 10.42
C GLU A 183 -5.43 -7.49 11.01
N GLY A 184 -5.40 -7.62 12.34
CA GLY A 184 -6.23 -8.56 13.07
C GLY A 184 -5.64 -8.91 14.43
N TYR A 185 -6.29 -9.82 15.14
CA TYR A 185 -5.75 -10.33 16.39
C TYR A 185 -4.63 -11.32 16.10
N GLN A 186 -3.51 -11.14 16.77
CA GLN A 186 -2.50 -12.18 16.87
C GLN A 186 -3.10 -13.34 17.65
N THR A 187 -3.12 -14.52 17.02
CA THR A 187 -3.68 -15.73 17.63
C THR A 187 -2.59 -16.68 18.12
N TYR A 188 -2.95 -17.50 19.11
CA TYR A 188 -2.08 -18.49 19.73
C TYR A 188 -2.86 -19.80 19.95
N CYS A 189 -2.18 -20.94 19.88
CA CYS A 189 -2.77 -22.23 20.21
C CYS A 189 -3.18 -22.27 21.69
N SER A 190 -4.41 -22.70 22.01
CA SER A 190 -4.87 -22.83 23.39
C SER A 190 -4.14 -23.90 24.21
N VAL A 191 -3.48 -24.86 23.55
CA VAL A 191 -2.80 -25.98 24.21
C VAL A 191 -1.32 -25.69 24.41
N CYS A 192 -0.59 -25.41 23.33
CA CYS A 192 0.87 -25.25 23.40
C CYS A 192 1.33 -23.78 23.36
N SER A 193 0.40 -22.82 23.33
CA SER A 193 0.70 -21.38 23.21
C SER A 193 1.52 -21.00 21.97
N ALA A 194 1.66 -21.89 20.98
CA ALA A 194 2.36 -21.58 19.73
C ALA A 194 1.64 -20.46 18.97
N LYS A 195 2.43 -19.50 18.47
CA LYS A 195 1.96 -18.37 17.67
C LYS A 195 1.36 -18.87 16.35
N ALA A 196 0.16 -18.40 16.02
CA ALA A 196 -0.59 -18.78 14.83
C ALA A 196 -0.86 -17.56 13.92
N GLU A 197 -1.74 -17.71 12.93
CA GLU A 197 -2.05 -16.65 11.96
C GLU A 197 -2.79 -15.46 12.58
N VAL A 198 -2.73 -14.31 11.92
CA VAL A 198 -3.46 -13.10 12.35
C VAL A 198 -4.89 -13.17 11.80
N LEU A 199 -5.88 -13.11 12.67
CA LEU A 199 -7.29 -13.26 12.30
C LEU A 199 -8.09 -12.02 12.68
N LYS A 200 -8.87 -11.48 11.73
CA LYS A 200 -9.73 -10.31 11.96
C LYS A 200 -10.86 -10.56 12.96
N LYS A 201 -11.33 -11.80 13.08
CA LYS A 201 -12.39 -12.23 13.99
C LYS A 201 -12.32 -13.74 14.24
N PRO A 202 -12.80 -14.23 15.38
CA PRO A 202 -12.95 -15.67 15.62
C PRO A 202 -14.00 -16.28 14.70
N ARG A 203 -13.71 -17.44 14.11
CA ARG A 203 -14.67 -18.30 13.39
C ARG A 203 -14.62 -19.69 14.01
N LYS A 204 -15.77 -20.37 14.14
CA LYS A 204 -15.87 -21.73 14.74
C LYS A 204 -14.93 -22.78 14.10
N LYS A 205 -14.57 -22.59 12.83
CA LYS A 205 -13.72 -23.51 12.07
C LYS A 205 -12.22 -23.25 12.20
N ASP A 206 -11.83 -22.14 12.81
CA ASP A 206 -10.42 -21.77 12.92
C ASP A 206 -9.78 -22.60 14.04
N LYS A 207 -8.74 -23.36 13.67
CA LYS A 207 -8.00 -24.24 14.59
C LYS A 207 -6.51 -23.98 14.45
N SER A 208 -5.77 -24.15 15.55
CA SER A 208 -4.32 -24.01 15.55
C SER A 208 -3.66 -24.99 14.56
N PRO A 209 -2.67 -24.57 13.76
CA PRO A 209 -2.00 -25.46 12.82
C PRO A 209 -1.33 -26.66 13.49
N CYS A 210 -0.77 -26.44 14.68
CA CYS A 210 -0.02 -27.41 15.48
C CYS A 210 -0.91 -28.48 16.12
N CYS A 211 -1.78 -28.12 17.07
CA CYS A 211 -2.53 -29.07 17.89
C CYS A 211 -3.96 -29.31 17.40
N LYS A 212 -4.37 -28.67 16.30
CA LYS A 212 -5.77 -28.61 15.84
C LYS A 212 -6.77 -28.17 16.93
N ALA A 213 -6.28 -27.44 17.94
CA ALA A 213 -7.05 -26.92 19.06
C ALA A 213 -7.63 -25.53 18.77
N ASP A 214 -8.43 -25.01 19.69
CA ASP A 214 -8.95 -23.65 19.59
C ASP A 214 -7.84 -22.59 19.63
N LEU A 215 -8.14 -21.44 19.06
CA LEU A 215 -7.24 -20.28 19.02
C LEU A 215 -7.61 -19.28 20.10
N VAL A 216 -6.60 -18.81 20.84
CA VAL A 216 -6.68 -17.70 21.78
C VAL A 216 -6.31 -16.42 21.04
N PHE A 217 -7.16 -15.40 21.15
CA PHE A 217 -6.99 -14.09 20.53
C PHE A 217 -6.44 -13.13 21.58
N LYS A 218 -5.26 -12.55 21.35
CA LYS A 218 -4.61 -11.63 22.31
C LYS A 218 -4.57 -10.19 21.80
N GLU A 219 -3.44 -9.76 21.25
CA GLU A 219 -3.23 -8.37 20.85
C GLU A 219 -3.81 -8.14 19.45
N TYR A 220 -4.44 -6.97 19.22
CA TYR A 220 -4.74 -6.55 17.86
C TYR A 220 -3.48 -5.94 17.25
N ILE A 221 -3.04 -6.46 16.10
CA ILE A 221 -1.81 -6.01 15.45
C ILE A 221 -2.06 -5.56 14.03
N ILE A 222 -1.25 -4.61 13.58
CA ILE A 222 -1.12 -4.19 12.20
C ILE A 222 0.29 -4.55 11.77
N ARG A 223 0.42 -5.55 10.90
CA ARG A 223 1.70 -5.87 10.26
C ARG A 223 1.85 -5.02 9.01
N LEU A 224 2.86 -4.17 9.06
CA LEU A 224 3.28 -3.34 7.96
C LEU A 224 3.98 -4.18 6.88
N PRO A 225 3.97 -3.68 5.64
CA PRO A 225 4.51 -4.41 4.48
C PRO A 225 6.02 -4.64 4.53
N ASP A 226 6.75 -3.79 5.24
CA ASP A 226 8.19 -3.92 5.53
C ASP A 226 8.47 -4.90 6.69
N GLY A 227 7.43 -5.54 7.23
CA GLY A 227 7.53 -6.54 8.28
C GLY A 227 7.38 -5.99 9.70
N ARG A 228 7.37 -4.66 9.88
CA ARG A 228 7.14 -4.04 11.21
C ARG A 228 5.76 -4.40 11.74
N ILE A 229 5.64 -4.60 13.05
CA ILE A 229 4.38 -4.92 13.71
C ILE A 229 4.02 -3.77 14.64
N VAL A 230 2.87 -3.16 14.41
CA VAL A 230 2.28 -2.17 15.31
C VAL A 230 1.26 -2.91 16.18
N GLN A 231 1.52 -2.99 17.47
CA GLN A 231 0.51 -3.46 18.42
C GLN A 231 -0.46 -2.31 18.70
N VAL A 232 -1.74 -2.62 18.64
CA VAL A 232 -2.81 -1.68 18.99
C VAL A 232 -3.27 -2.09 20.38
N GLU A 233 -2.98 -1.27 21.38
CA GLU A 233 -3.57 -1.45 22.70
C GLU A 233 -5.10 -1.35 22.58
N VAL A 234 -5.78 -2.44 22.95
CA VAL A 234 -7.24 -2.55 23.02
C VAL A 234 -7.65 -2.35 24.46
#